data_AF-A0A7Y4YWH0-F1
#
_entry.id   AF-A0A7Y4YWH0-F1
#
_cell.length_a   1.000
_cell.length_b   1.000
_cell.length_c   1.000
_cell.angle_alpha   90.00
_cell.angle_beta   90.00
_cell.angle_gamma   90.00
#
_symmetry.space_group_name_H-M   'P 1'
#
loop_
_entity.id
_entity.type
_entity.pdbx_description
1 polymer ?
#
loop_
_entity_poly.entity_id
_entity_poly.type
_entity_poly.pdbx_seq_one_letter_code
_entity_poly.pdbx_strand_id
1 'polypeptide(L)'
;MRLFHRLAGLSIMLAAATTASAASAPASSRYYGRWAVADERPVFTARGREYKTIDIAPCGKDFCGVSVSDNGRCGAVLFRFLGHRARDEDAQDLRGHGKWGSARKNVLIYAFDDGESPTPKRQIGLYLGEGYDFGERGGSMPKYHADYARTGAAKCTAR
;
A
#
# COMPACT_ATOMS: atom_id res chain seq x y z
N MET A 1 -48.60 33.71 -52.18
CA MET A 1 -48.28 33.00 -50.91
C MET A 1 -46.90 32.36 -51.03
N ARG A 2 -45.87 32.91 -50.35
CA ARG A 2 -44.60 32.22 -50.09
C ARG A 2 -44.10 32.65 -48.70
N LEU A 3 -44.32 31.79 -47.71
CA LEU A 3 -43.69 31.87 -46.40
C LEU A 3 -42.23 31.41 -46.54
N PHE A 4 -41.27 32.24 -46.13
CA PHE A 4 -39.93 31.79 -45.77
C PHE A 4 -39.85 31.78 -44.24
N HIS A 5 -39.40 30.66 -43.67
CA HIS A 5 -39.13 30.49 -42.25
C HIS A 5 -37.88 29.62 -42.06
N ARG A 6 -37.26 29.83 -40.90
CA ARG A 6 -36.34 28.96 -40.13
C ARG A 6 -34.85 29.30 -40.34
N LEU A 7 -34.27 30.05 -39.40
CA LEU A 7 -33.76 29.65 -38.06
C LEU A 7 -32.27 29.33 -38.16
N ALA A 8 -31.44 30.34 -37.91
CA ALA A 8 -30.02 30.18 -37.68
C ALA A 8 -29.81 29.50 -36.31
N GLY A 9 -29.24 28.30 -36.33
CA GLY A 9 -28.87 27.57 -35.11
C GLY A 9 -27.61 28.16 -34.50
N LEU A 10 -27.73 28.74 -33.31
CA LEU A 10 -26.58 29.09 -32.45
C LEU A 10 -26.14 27.83 -31.70
N SER A 11 -24.96 27.31 -32.03
CA SER A 11 -24.30 26.25 -31.26
C SER A 11 -23.60 26.86 -30.04
N ILE A 12 -24.11 26.59 -28.84
CA ILE A 12 -23.40 26.88 -27.59
C ILE A 12 -22.52 25.66 -27.27
N MET A 13 -21.21 25.81 -27.48
CA MET A 13 -20.19 24.85 -27.03
C MET A 13 -20.10 24.92 -25.50
N LEU A 14 -20.62 23.89 -24.82
CA LEU A 14 -20.48 23.72 -23.38
C LEU A 14 -19.15 23.01 -23.08
N ALA A 15 -18.11 23.77 -22.77
CA ALA A 15 -16.84 23.23 -22.30
C ALA A 15 -16.99 22.80 -20.82
N ALA A 16 -17.32 21.53 -20.60
CA ALA A 16 -17.29 20.93 -19.27
C ALA A 16 -15.82 20.68 -18.86
N ALA A 17 -15.26 21.60 -18.07
CA ALA A 17 -14.04 21.35 -17.32
C ALA A 17 -14.33 20.24 -16.29
N THR A 18 -13.94 19.01 -16.60
CA THR A 18 -13.97 17.91 -15.65
C THR A 18 -12.78 18.06 -14.71
N THR A 19 -13.02 18.68 -13.55
CA THR A 19 -12.13 18.53 -12.39
C THR A 19 -12.17 17.06 -11.99
N ALA A 20 -11.14 16.32 -12.38
CA ALA A 20 -10.91 14.98 -11.88
C ALA A 20 -10.60 15.07 -10.38
N SER A 21 -11.64 14.95 -9.54
CA SER A 21 -11.46 14.67 -8.13
C SER A 21 -10.69 13.36 -7.99
N ALA A 22 -9.42 13.44 -7.61
CA ALA A 22 -8.65 12.30 -7.17
C ALA A 22 -9.36 11.72 -5.94
N ALA A 23 -10.11 10.64 -6.14
CA ALA A 23 -10.81 9.96 -5.07
C ALA A 23 -9.80 9.47 -4.03
N SER A 24 -9.78 10.13 -2.87
CA SER A 24 -9.06 9.70 -1.67
C SER A 24 -9.46 8.26 -1.34
N ALA A 25 -8.48 7.38 -1.17
CA ALA A 25 -8.75 6.02 -0.68
C ALA A 25 -9.49 6.06 0.67
N PRO A 26 -10.46 5.17 0.92
CA PRO A 26 -11.34 5.25 2.08
C PRO A 26 -10.55 5.15 3.38
N ALA A 27 -10.90 5.99 4.36
CA ALA A 27 -10.22 6.10 5.64
C ALA A 27 -10.26 4.84 6.53
N SER A 28 -10.94 3.76 6.13
CA SER A 28 -11.23 2.58 6.97
C SER A 28 -10.41 1.31 6.67
N SER A 29 -9.40 1.35 5.80
CA SER A 29 -8.65 0.12 5.45
C SER A 29 -7.95 -0.50 6.67
N ARG A 30 -8.11 -1.82 6.85
CA ARG A 30 -7.48 -2.59 7.95
C ARG A 30 -5.95 -2.54 7.96
N TYR A 31 -5.35 -2.20 6.81
CA TYR A 31 -3.91 -2.09 6.63
C TYR A 31 -3.37 -0.70 6.99
N TYR A 32 -4.21 0.32 7.11
CA TYR A 32 -3.73 1.68 7.41
C TYR A 32 -3.18 1.78 8.82
N GLY A 33 -2.02 2.42 8.95
CA GLY A 33 -1.36 2.59 10.24
C GLY A 33 0.15 2.54 10.14
N ARG A 34 0.76 2.71 11.31
CA ARG A 34 2.17 2.43 11.55
C ARG A 34 2.32 1.00 12.04
N TRP A 35 3.27 0.31 11.44
CA TRP A 35 3.56 -1.10 11.68
C TRP A 35 5.05 -1.25 11.94
N ALA A 36 5.41 -2.05 12.94
CA ALA A 36 6.79 -2.41 13.23
C ALA A 36 6.93 -3.93 13.30
N VAL A 37 8.06 -4.46 12.85
CA VAL A 37 8.35 -5.90 12.92
C VAL A 37 8.18 -6.39 14.36
N ALA A 38 7.42 -7.47 14.53
CA ALA A 38 6.97 -7.98 15.82
C ALA A 38 7.93 -8.99 16.46
N ASP A 39 8.94 -9.47 15.74
CA ASP A 39 9.96 -10.38 16.27
C ASP A 39 10.60 -9.79 17.54
N GLU A 40 10.91 -10.64 18.52
CA GLU A 40 11.52 -10.19 19.79
C GLU A 40 12.94 -9.63 19.58
N ARG A 41 13.69 -10.21 18.63
CA ARG A 41 15.09 -9.86 18.34
C ARG A 41 15.39 -9.90 16.84
N PRO A 42 14.75 -9.04 16.02
CA PRO A 42 14.90 -9.10 14.58
C PRO A 42 16.33 -8.68 14.19
N VAL A 43 16.94 -9.47 13.31
CA VAL A 43 18.23 -9.15 12.71
C VAL A 43 18.00 -8.69 11.28
N PHE A 44 18.29 -7.41 11.02
CA PHE A 44 18.08 -6.82 9.70
C PHE A 44 19.36 -6.77 8.89
N THR A 45 19.30 -7.27 7.66
CA THR A 45 20.27 -6.90 6.62
C THR A 45 20.23 -5.40 6.35
N ALA A 46 21.25 -4.85 5.69
CA ALA A 46 21.28 -3.43 5.34
C ALA A 46 20.02 -2.98 4.56
N ARG A 47 19.49 -3.84 3.68
CA ARG A 47 18.26 -3.59 2.91
C ARG A 47 17.00 -3.84 3.76
N GLY A 48 17.01 -4.87 4.59
CA GLY A 48 15.90 -5.18 5.50
C GLY A 48 15.61 -4.07 6.51
N ARG A 49 16.61 -3.24 6.87
CA ARG A 49 16.42 -2.09 7.75
C ARG A 49 15.39 -1.08 7.23
N GLU A 50 15.24 -0.93 5.91
CA GLU A 50 14.20 -0.06 5.36
C GLU A 50 12.78 -0.56 5.69
N TYR A 51 12.63 -1.87 5.94
CA TYR A 51 11.37 -2.52 6.23
C TYR A 51 11.06 -2.67 7.72
N LYS A 52 11.97 -2.25 8.62
CA LYS A 52 11.80 -2.39 10.08
C LYS A 52 10.50 -1.77 10.60
N THR A 53 10.22 -0.56 10.15
CA THR A 53 8.99 0.19 10.47
C THR A 53 8.45 0.77 9.19
N ILE A 54 7.15 0.58 8.97
CA ILE A 54 6.46 1.06 7.77
C ILE A 54 5.19 1.79 8.16
N ASP A 55 4.91 2.88 7.45
CA ASP A 55 3.59 3.50 7.45
C ASP A 55 2.86 3.09 6.19
N ILE A 56 1.66 2.55 6.36
CA ILE A 56 0.76 2.22 5.27
C ILE A 56 -0.35 3.26 5.25
N ALA A 57 -0.46 4.01 4.15
CA ALA A 57 -1.37 5.13 4.00
C ALA A 57 -1.85 5.31 2.55
N PRO A 58 -2.97 6.02 2.32
CA PRO A 58 -3.42 6.41 0.98
C PRO A 58 -2.32 7.08 0.15
N CYS A 59 -2.25 6.78 -1.15
CA CYS A 59 -1.40 7.46 -2.12
C CYS A 59 -2.10 7.56 -3.49
N GLY A 60 -2.76 8.70 -3.72
CA GLY A 60 -3.66 8.88 -4.86
C GLY A 60 -4.84 7.91 -4.80
N LYS A 61 -5.08 7.17 -5.89
CA LYS A 61 -6.12 6.11 -5.96
C LYS A 61 -5.70 4.80 -5.31
N ASP A 62 -4.45 4.70 -4.89
CA ASP A 62 -3.79 3.52 -4.34
C ASP A 62 -3.47 3.73 -2.85
N PHE A 63 -2.75 2.80 -2.24
CA PHE A 63 -2.10 3.02 -0.96
C PHE A 63 -0.68 2.44 -1.00
N CYS A 64 0.17 3.03 -0.19
CA CYS A 64 1.61 2.85 -0.25
C CYS A 64 2.15 2.48 1.12
N GLY A 65 3.18 1.65 1.13
CA GLY A 65 4.05 1.45 2.29
C GLY A 65 5.25 2.36 2.19
N VAL A 66 5.49 3.16 3.22
CA VAL A 66 6.62 4.11 3.30
C VAL A 66 7.52 3.67 4.44
N SER A 67 8.83 3.60 4.21
CA SER A 67 9.77 3.31 5.29
C SER A 67 9.76 4.42 6.33
N VAL A 68 9.88 4.05 7.59
CA VAL A 68 10.00 4.97 8.71
C VAL A 68 11.31 4.68 9.42
N SER A 69 12.20 5.65 9.43
CA SER A 69 13.47 5.54 10.16
C SER A 69 13.28 5.60 11.68
N ASP A 70 14.31 5.24 12.44
CA ASP A 70 14.24 5.15 13.91
C ASP A 70 13.86 6.47 14.61
N ASN A 71 14.17 7.62 14.00
CA ASN A 71 13.76 8.94 14.50
C ASN A 71 12.38 9.40 13.97
N GLY A 72 11.64 8.52 13.30
CA GLY A 72 10.32 8.78 12.75
C GLY A 72 10.30 9.49 11.40
N ARG A 73 11.46 9.81 10.79
CA ARG A 73 11.51 10.44 9.46
C ARG A 73 11.04 9.48 8.37
N CYS A 74 10.22 10.01 7.46
CA CYS A 74 9.71 9.31 6.29
C CYS A 74 10.80 9.07 5.25
N GLY A 75 10.91 7.82 4.80
CA GLY A 75 11.87 7.39 3.80
C GLY A 75 11.22 7.08 2.45
N ALA A 76 11.74 6.06 1.79
CA ALA A 76 11.29 5.65 0.47
C ALA A 76 9.91 4.99 0.50
N VAL A 77 9.19 5.11 -0.61
CA VAL A 77 8.04 4.24 -0.89
C VAL A 77 8.58 2.84 -1.19
N LEU A 78 8.24 1.89 -0.33
CA LEU A 78 8.69 0.50 -0.41
C LEU A 78 7.76 -0.36 -1.25
N PHE A 79 6.47 -0.07 -1.27
CA PHE A 79 5.50 -0.82 -2.07
C PHE A 79 4.25 0.00 -2.35
N ARG A 80 3.53 -0.40 -3.40
CA ARG A 80 2.23 0.16 -3.77
C ARG A 80 1.26 -0.96 -4.11
N PHE A 81 0.05 -0.85 -3.61
CA PHE A 81 -1.06 -1.75 -3.87
C PHE A 81 -2.21 -0.99 -4.51
N LEU A 82 -2.92 -1.64 -5.43
CA LEU A 82 -4.04 -1.01 -6.12
C LEU A 82 -5.19 -0.76 -5.13
N GLY A 83 -5.65 0.49 -5.04
CA GLY A 83 -6.54 0.89 -3.96
C GLY A 83 -7.88 0.16 -3.96
N HIS A 84 -8.43 -0.18 -5.14
CA HIS A 84 -9.69 -0.93 -5.25
C HIS A 84 -9.65 -2.31 -4.59
N ARG A 85 -8.46 -2.91 -4.41
CA ARG A 85 -8.30 -4.20 -3.74
C ARG A 85 -8.27 -4.11 -2.22
N ALA A 86 -8.05 -2.92 -1.65
CA ALA A 86 -8.04 -2.70 -0.20
C ALA A 86 -9.27 -1.95 0.33
N ARG A 87 -10.23 -1.65 -0.55
CA ARG A 87 -11.57 -1.19 -0.17
C ARG A 87 -12.53 -2.35 0.08
N ASP A 88 -12.11 -3.55 -0.27
CA ASP A 88 -12.80 -4.77 0.07
C ASP A 88 -12.39 -5.14 1.49
N GLU A 89 -13.30 -4.94 2.44
CA GLU A 89 -13.06 -5.25 3.86
C GLU A 89 -12.85 -6.77 4.07
N ASP A 90 -13.30 -7.59 3.12
CA ASP A 90 -13.14 -9.04 3.09
C ASP A 90 -11.83 -9.49 2.41
N ALA A 91 -11.06 -8.57 1.81
CA ALA A 91 -9.76 -8.88 1.20
C ALA A 91 -8.74 -9.25 2.27
N GLN A 92 -8.60 -10.56 2.49
CA GLN A 92 -7.64 -11.14 3.43
C GLN A 92 -6.19 -10.91 3.01
N ASP A 93 -5.93 -10.73 1.71
CA ASP A 93 -4.61 -10.43 1.17
C ASP A 93 -4.62 -9.33 0.09
N LEU A 94 -3.51 -8.60 0.00
CA LEU A 94 -3.24 -7.63 -1.05
C LEU A 94 -1.97 -8.01 -1.79
N ARG A 95 -2.03 -7.94 -3.12
CA ARG A 95 -0.92 -8.27 -4.02
C ARG A 95 -0.54 -7.05 -4.84
N GLY A 96 0.76 -6.85 -4.99
CA GLY A 96 1.29 -5.69 -5.73
C GLY A 96 2.77 -5.82 -6.01
N HIS A 97 3.45 -4.68 -6.07
CA HIS A 97 4.90 -4.65 -6.22
C HIS A 97 5.59 -3.79 -5.16
N GLY A 98 6.76 -4.24 -4.74
CA GLY A 98 7.63 -3.57 -3.77
C GLY A 98 9.09 -3.48 -4.21
N LYS A 99 9.89 -2.77 -3.43
CA LYS A 99 11.29 -2.39 -3.71
C LYS A 99 12.24 -3.11 -2.76
N TRP A 100 13.09 -3.99 -3.27
CA TRP A 100 14.18 -4.58 -2.50
C TRP A 100 15.54 -4.05 -2.99
N GLY A 101 16.09 -3.04 -2.30
CA GLY A 101 17.24 -2.30 -2.81
C GLY A 101 16.90 -1.60 -4.13
N SER A 102 17.64 -1.87 -5.20
CA SER A 102 17.31 -1.33 -6.54
C SER A 102 16.30 -2.19 -7.33
N ALA A 103 15.93 -3.37 -6.82
CA ALA A 103 15.08 -4.30 -7.56
C ALA A 103 13.59 -4.10 -7.23
N ARG A 104 12.72 -4.32 -8.23
CA ARG A 104 11.27 -4.45 -8.07
C ARG A 104 10.90 -5.93 -7.87
N LYS A 105 9.99 -6.21 -6.94
CA LYS A 105 9.54 -7.55 -6.55
C LYS A 105 8.04 -7.62 -6.38
N ASN A 106 7.48 -8.82 -6.47
CA ASN A 106 6.11 -9.07 -6.04
C ASN A 106 6.03 -8.90 -4.53
N VAL A 107 4.96 -8.26 -4.06
CA VAL A 107 4.66 -8.14 -2.63
C VAL A 107 3.28 -8.73 -2.35
N LEU A 108 3.19 -9.44 -1.23
CA LEU A 108 1.95 -9.90 -0.63
C LEU A 108 1.90 -9.34 0.79
N ILE A 109 0.75 -8.83 1.19
CA ILE A 109 0.45 -8.53 2.59
C ILE A 109 -0.87 -9.19 2.94
N TYR A 110 -0.93 -9.88 4.07
CA TYR A 110 -2.19 -10.37 4.62
C TYR A 110 -2.34 -9.88 6.05
N ALA A 111 -3.57 -9.60 6.46
CA ALA A 111 -3.88 -9.17 7.82
C ALA A 111 -4.50 -10.32 8.60
N PHE A 112 -3.99 -10.53 9.81
CA PHE A 112 -4.44 -11.57 10.72
C PHE A 112 -4.53 -11.01 12.14
N ASP A 113 -5.23 -11.72 13.01
CA ASP A 113 -5.36 -11.36 14.42
C ASP A 113 -4.51 -12.34 15.26
N ASP A 114 -3.92 -11.87 16.37
CA ASP A 114 -3.26 -12.79 17.30
C ASP A 114 -4.30 -13.63 18.05
N GLY A 115 -4.56 -14.84 17.55
CA GLY A 115 -5.59 -15.73 18.11
C GLY A 115 -5.36 -16.17 19.56
N GLU A 116 -4.22 -15.82 20.15
CA GLU A 116 -3.82 -16.17 21.52
C GLU A 116 -4.19 -15.09 22.56
N SER A 117 -4.61 -13.90 22.13
CA SER A 117 -4.89 -12.77 23.03
C SER A 117 -6.39 -12.62 23.33
N PRO A 118 -6.80 -12.36 24.59
CA PRO A 118 -8.19 -12.02 24.92
C PRO A 118 -8.64 -10.69 24.27
N THR A 119 -7.69 -9.87 23.83
CA THR A 119 -7.92 -8.70 22.96
C THR A 119 -7.06 -8.87 21.71
N PRO A 120 -7.59 -9.42 20.60
CA PRO A 120 -6.81 -9.67 19.41
C PRO A 120 -6.14 -8.40 18.92
N LYS A 121 -4.81 -8.39 18.91
CA LYS A 121 -4.00 -7.36 18.29
C LYS A 121 -3.91 -7.70 16.81
N ARG A 122 -4.24 -6.71 15.99
CA ARG A 122 -4.10 -6.84 14.55
C ARG A 122 -2.63 -6.90 14.17
N GLN A 123 -2.29 -7.89 13.36
CA GLN A 123 -0.99 -8.09 12.76
C GLN A 123 -1.09 -8.12 11.23
N ILE A 124 0.04 -7.93 10.58
CA ILE A 124 0.19 -8.12 9.14
C ILE A 124 1.44 -8.94 8.85
N GLY A 125 1.35 -9.87 7.91
CA GLY A 125 2.50 -10.57 7.36
C GLY A 125 2.86 -9.93 6.03
N LEU A 126 4.12 -9.53 5.83
CA LEU A 126 4.60 -8.92 4.58
C LEU A 126 5.64 -9.82 3.91
N TYR A 127 5.43 -10.11 2.63
CA TYR A 127 6.28 -10.99 1.82
C TYR A 127 6.79 -10.27 0.58
N LEU A 128 8.07 -10.45 0.25
CA LEU A 128 8.65 -10.00 -1.02
C LEU A 128 9.36 -11.15 -1.74
N GLY A 129 9.02 -11.35 -3.01
CA GLY A 129 9.59 -12.40 -3.86
C GLY A 129 8.56 -13.46 -4.29
N GLU A 130 9.04 -14.55 -4.90
CA GLU A 130 8.19 -15.66 -5.39
C GLU A 130 8.21 -16.84 -4.41
N GLY A 131 7.10 -17.11 -3.72
CA GLY A 131 6.84 -18.33 -2.92
C GLY A 131 7.74 -18.56 -1.70
N TYR A 132 7.30 -19.32 -0.71
CA TYR A 132 8.20 -19.80 0.36
C TYR A 132 9.10 -20.90 -0.20
N ASP A 133 10.42 -20.65 -0.24
CA ASP A 133 11.40 -21.71 -0.41
C ASP A 133 12.52 -21.45 0.59
N PHE A 134 12.68 -22.36 1.54
CA PHE A 134 13.68 -22.31 2.61
C PHE A 134 14.81 -23.33 2.39
N GLY A 135 14.82 -24.02 1.24
CA GLY A 135 15.85 -24.98 0.89
C GLY A 135 16.66 -24.49 -0.30
N GLU A 136 17.85 -23.95 -0.05
CA GLU A 136 19.10 -24.27 -0.74
C GLU A 136 20.06 -23.07 -0.85
N ARG A 137 21.33 -23.38 -0.55
CA ARG A 137 22.47 -22.50 -0.69
C ARG A 137 22.76 -22.29 -2.18
N GLY A 138 22.57 -21.07 -2.68
CA GLY A 138 23.13 -20.69 -3.98
C GLY A 138 22.59 -19.38 -4.54
N GLY A 139 23.38 -18.31 -4.46
CA GLY A 139 23.44 -17.21 -5.45
C GLY A 139 22.21 -16.32 -5.76
N SER A 140 20.96 -16.70 -5.45
CA SER A 140 19.75 -15.98 -5.86
C SER A 140 18.92 -15.51 -4.67
N MET A 141 19.06 -14.21 -4.37
CA MET A 141 18.18 -13.28 -3.62
C MET A 141 17.41 -13.81 -2.38
N PRO A 142 17.66 -13.27 -1.16
CA PRO A 142 16.83 -13.60 0.00
C PRO A 142 15.42 -13.05 -0.18
N LYS A 143 14.42 -13.93 -0.03
CA LYS A 143 13.02 -13.58 0.11
C LYS A 143 12.84 -12.89 1.46
N TYR A 144 12.13 -11.76 1.51
CA TYR A 144 11.86 -11.06 2.77
C TYR A 144 10.50 -11.47 3.30
N HIS A 145 10.45 -11.82 4.57
CA HIS A 145 9.23 -12.05 5.34
C HIS A 145 9.39 -11.38 6.71
N ALA A 146 8.35 -10.70 7.16
CA ALA A 146 8.22 -10.32 8.55
C ALA A 146 6.75 -10.17 8.94
N ASP A 147 6.45 -10.54 10.18
CA ASP A 147 5.21 -10.20 10.84
C ASP A 147 5.36 -8.86 11.54
N TYR A 148 4.30 -8.06 11.50
CA TYR A 148 4.28 -6.73 12.09
C TYR A 148 3.12 -6.56 13.05
N ALA A 149 3.38 -5.86 14.14
CA ALA A 149 2.36 -5.36 15.04
C ALA A 149 2.02 -3.90 14.71
N ARG A 150 0.73 -3.55 14.82
CA ARG A 150 0.30 -2.15 14.69
C ARG A 150 0.78 -1.36 15.90
N THR A 151 1.52 -0.28 15.67
CA THR A 151 2.07 0.58 16.72
C THR A 151 1.45 1.97 16.76
N GLY A 152 0.62 2.33 15.77
CA GLY A 152 -0.16 3.57 15.81
C GLY A 152 -0.75 3.99 14.46
N ALA A 153 -1.10 5.26 14.35
CA ALA A 153 -1.53 5.87 13.09
C ALA A 153 -0.32 6.13 12.15
N ALA A 154 -0.54 5.98 10.85
CA ALA A 154 0.45 6.36 9.84
C ALA A 154 0.66 7.88 9.87
N LYS A 155 1.92 8.31 9.78
CA LYS A 155 2.31 9.74 9.69
C LYS A 155 3.05 10.05 8.39
N CYS A 156 3.67 9.03 7.80
CA CYS A 156 4.38 9.10 6.53
C CYS A 156 3.46 8.70 5.38
N THR A 157 3.45 9.53 4.35
CA THR A 157 2.70 9.33 3.12
C THR A 157 3.66 9.34 1.93
N ALA A 158 3.26 8.67 0.85
CA ALA A 158 3.98 8.79 -0.41
C ALA A 158 3.83 10.24 -0.90
N ARG A 159 4.96 10.90 -1.14
CA ARG A 159 5.02 12.24 -1.74
C ARG A 159 5.01 12.14 -3.26
#